data_AF-A0A847ZX06-F1
#
_entry.id   AF-A0A847ZX06-F1
#
_cell.length_a   1.000
_cell.length_b   1.000
_cell.length_c   1.000
_cell.angle_alpha   90.00
_cell.angle_beta   90.00
_cell.angle_gamma   90.00
#
_symmetry.space_group_name_H-M   'P 1'
#
loop_
_entity.id
_entity.type
_entity.pdbx_description
1 polymer ?
#
loop_
_entity_poly.entity_id
_entity_poly.type
_entity_poly.pdbx_seq_one_letter_code
_entity_poly.pdbx_strand_id
1 'polypeptide(L)'
;MQIVENAGAESSGSQILHPGSRKLFCHWEALRAERPCPTREEFSLADIRDIVPDLVILERDHIRKSFRYRLAGSNVCELMKSNLTGTDVLAGWENFERDVISKHLIQTVSNLQPTLFRARLTTDTRQQVAAEFIGLPIRMRGSERLEIIGGMFPFRPALAIGHNAIVSRELLAIRSVWTEYKNVTTGIPVPTERRFKVIHGGLSA
;
A
#
# COMPACT_ATOMS: atom_id res chain seq x y z
N MET A 1 -2.26 -32.26 18.64
CA MET A 1 -2.86 -30.94 18.39
C MET A 1 -1.71 -29.98 18.17
N GLN A 2 -1.33 -29.77 16.91
CA GLN A 2 -0.18 -28.93 16.55
C GLN A 2 -0.68 -27.50 16.37
N ILE A 3 -0.17 -26.59 17.20
CA ILE A 3 -0.34 -25.15 17.03
C ILE A 3 0.45 -24.80 15.77
N VAL A 4 -0.26 -24.45 14.70
CA VAL A 4 0.36 -23.88 13.51
C VAL A 4 0.62 -22.42 13.85
N GLU A 5 1.86 -22.10 14.23
CA GLU A 5 2.30 -20.72 14.44
C GLU A 5 2.21 -19.95 13.13
N ASN A 6 1.49 -18.84 13.18
CA ASN A 6 1.17 -17.95 12.07
C ASN A 6 2.39 -17.08 11.67
N ALA A 7 3.49 -17.72 11.28
CA ALA A 7 4.76 -17.07 10.96
C ALA A 7 4.69 -16.12 9.74
N GLY A 8 3.69 -16.28 8.87
CA GLY A 8 3.50 -15.44 7.68
C GLY A 8 3.11 -13.99 8.03
N ALA A 9 2.19 -13.80 8.98
CA ALA A 9 1.68 -12.48 9.36
C ALA A 9 2.73 -11.60 10.07
N GLU A 10 3.54 -12.21 10.96
CA GLU A 10 4.64 -11.52 11.63
C GLU A 10 5.75 -11.11 10.66
N SER A 11 6.04 -11.94 9.63
CA SER A 11 7.04 -11.62 8.61
C SER A 11 6.62 -10.46 7.70
N SER A 12 5.32 -10.38 7.35
CA SER A 12 4.77 -9.35 6.47
C SER A 12 4.70 -7.98 7.15
N GLY A 13 4.34 -7.95 8.44
CA GLY A 13 4.33 -6.73 9.25
C GLY A 13 5.72 -6.13 9.51
N SER A 14 6.78 -6.96 9.56
CA SER A 14 8.16 -6.52 9.77
C SER A 14 8.64 -5.50 8.73
N GLN A 15 8.08 -5.56 7.52
CA GLN A 15 8.47 -4.67 6.44
C GLN A 15 7.83 -3.28 6.54
N ILE A 16 6.71 -3.12 7.24
CA ILE A 16 6.01 -1.83 7.38
C ILE A 16 6.75 -1.01 8.44
N LEU A 17 7.18 0.21 8.13
CA LEU A 17 7.99 0.99 9.08
C LEU A 17 7.18 2.07 9.79
N HIS A 18 6.23 2.70 9.11
CA HIS A 18 5.46 3.78 9.71
C HIS A 18 4.36 3.23 10.63
N PRO A 19 4.20 3.74 11.87
CA PRO A 19 3.16 3.28 12.80
C PRO A 19 1.74 3.40 12.22
N GLY A 20 1.45 4.49 11.50
CA GLY A 20 0.18 4.69 10.80
C GLY A 20 -0.09 3.63 9.72
N SER A 21 0.89 3.33 8.86
CA SER A 21 0.78 2.23 7.89
C SER A 21 0.54 0.89 8.57
N ARG A 22 1.26 0.62 9.67
CA ARG A 22 1.12 -0.64 10.43
C ARG A 22 -0.27 -0.75 11.04
N LYS A 23 -0.77 0.32 11.65
CA LYS A 23 -2.12 0.38 12.21
C LYS A 23 -3.19 0.13 11.16
N LEU A 24 -3.06 0.79 10.00
CA LEU A 24 -3.98 0.61 8.87
C LEU A 24 -3.98 -0.84 8.36
N PHE A 25 -2.79 -1.42 8.18
CA PHE A 25 -2.61 -2.81 7.77
C PHE A 25 -3.21 -3.80 8.79
N CYS A 26 -2.90 -3.65 10.07
CA CYS A 26 -3.41 -4.54 11.13
C CYS A 26 -4.94 -4.50 11.22
N HIS A 27 -5.55 -3.32 11.05
CA HIS A 27 -7.00 -3.19 11.02
C HIS A 27 -7.60 -3.94 9.81
N TRP A 28 -7.02 -3.77 8.62
CA TRP A 28 -7.44 -4.48 7.41
C TRP A 28 -7.27 -6.00 7.51
N GLU A 29 -6.14 -6.48 8.04
CA GLU A 29 -5.88 -7.90 8.31
C GLU A 29 -6.93 -8.49 9.25
N ALA A 30 -7.24 -7.78 10.34
CA ALA A 30 -8.26 -8.22 11.30
C ALA A 30 -9.64 -8.34 10.65
N LEU A 31 -10.02 -7.38 9.80
CA LEU A 31 -11.31 -7.40 9.10
C LEU A 31 -11.41 -8.53 8.08
N ARG A 32 -10.37 -8.75 7.25
CA ARG A 32 -10.45 -9.77 6.20
C ARG A 32 -10.50 -11.19 6.77
N ALA A 33 -9.88 -11.42 7.92
CA ALA A 33 -9.69 -12.75 8.51
C ALA A 33 -9.10 -13.73 7.47
N GLU A 34 -9.77 -14.85 7.19
CA GLU A 34 -9.28 -15.83 6.20
C GLU A 34 -9.60 -15.48 4.73
N ARG A 35 -10.31 -14.36 4.48
CA ARG A 35 -10.70 -13.92 3.13
C ARG A 35 -9.55 -13.14 2.45
N PRO A 36 -9.60 -13.00 1.12
CA PRO A 36 -8.59 -12.22 0.38
C PRO A 36 -8.59 -10.73 0.74
N CYS A 37 -9.77 -10.15 1.00
CA CYS A 37 -9.93 -8.76 1.39
C CYS A 37 -11.28 -8.59 2.12
N PRO A 38 -11.43 -7.54 2.95
CA PRO A 38 -12.70 -7.20 3.56
C PRO A 38 -13.58 -6.42 2.58
N THR A 39 -14.85 -6.28 2.93
CA THR A 39 -15.77 -5.38 2.25
C THR A 39 -15.61 -3.95 2.76
N ARG A 40 -16.04 -2.97 1.97
CA ARG A 40 -15.97 -1.54 2.32
C ARG A 40 -16.73 -1.22 3.60
N GLU A 41 -17.87 -1.87 3.85
CA GLU A 41 -18.79 -1.63 4.95
C GLU A 41 -18.24 -2.13 6.28
N GLU A 42 -17.43 -3.20 6.24
CA GLU A 42 -16.67 -3.69 7.38
C GLU A 42 -15.59 -2.70 7.82
N PHE A 43 -15.16 -1.81 6.92
CA PHE A 43 -14.09 -0.85 7.18
C PHE A 43 -14.61 0.41 7.91
N SER A 44 -14.61 0.34 9.24
CA SER A 44 -14.99 1.43 10.14
C SER A 44 -13.86 2.42 10.38
N LEU A 45 -14.06 3.67 9.97
CA LEU A 45 -13.11 4.75 10.28
C LEU A 45 -13.06 5.10 11.78
N ALA A 46 -14.08 4.69 12.55
CA ALA A 46 -14.14 4.98 13.98
C ALA A 46 -13.04 4.25 14.77
N ASP A 47 -12.55 3.13 14.26
CA ASP A 47 -11.54 2.29 14.92
C ASP A 47 -10.10 2.78 14.68
N ILE A 48 -9.93 3.68 13.70
CA ILE A 48 -8.65 4.22 13.25
C ILE A 48 -8.67 5.76 13.13
N ARG A 49 -9.50 6.43 13.95
CA ARG A 49 -9.76 7.89 13.88
C ARG A 49 -8.50 8.75 13.84
N ASP A 50 -7.47 8.35 14.57
CA ASP A 50 -6.18 9.04 14.68
C ASP A 50 -5.41 9.10 13.36
N ILE A 51 -5.62 8.15 12.44
CA ILE A 51 -4.95 8.12 11.14
C ILE A 51 -5.88 8.51 9.98
N VAL A 52 -7.17 8.76 10.22
CA VAL A 52 -8.14 9.18 9.20
C VAL A 52 -7.66 10.38 8.37
N PRO A 53 -7.05 11.43 8.95
CA PRO A 53 -6.50 12.54 8.18
C PRO A 53 -5.44 12.15 7.13
N ASP A 54 -4.78 11.01 7.29
CA ASP A 54 -3.71 10.52 6.41
C ASP A 54 -4.21 9.48 5.39
N LEU A 55 -5.50 9.13 5.44
CA LEU A 55 -6.08 8.10 4.57
C LEU A 55 -6.38 8.60 3.17
N VAL A 56 -6.36 7.67 2.21
CA VAL A 56 -6.80 7.87 0.84
C VAL A 56 -7.70 6.71 0.41
N ILE A 57 -8.61 6.97 -0.52
CA ILE A 57 -9.36 5.93 -1.23
C ILE A 57 -9.07 6.11 -2.71
N LEU A 58 -8.59 5.05 -3.34
CA LEU A 58 -8.25 5.04 -4.76
C LEU A 58 -9.22 4.13 -5.51
N GLU A 59 -9.65 4.59 -6.68
CA GLU A 59 -10.41 3.78 -7.63
C GLU A 59 -9.65 3.66 -8.94
N ARG A 60 -9.82 2.51 -9.59
CA ARG A 60 -9.32 2.31 -10.95
C ARG A 60 -10.27 2.95 -11.96
N ASP A 61 -9.73 3.85 -12.78
CA ASP A 61 -10.40 4.35 -13.98
C ASP A 61 -10.08 3.40 -15.15
N HIS A 62 -11.02 2.51 -15.46
CA HIS A 62 -10.83 1.51 -16.53
C HIS A 62 -10.72 2.13 -17.92
N ILE A 63 -11.36 3.28 -18.15
CA ILE A 63 -11.36 3.96 -19.45
C ILE A 63 -10.00 4.62 -19.67
N ARG A 64 -9.51 5.36 -18.67
CA ARG A 64 -8.23 6.08 -18.76
C ARG A 64 -7.02 5.22 -18.38
N LYS A 65 -7.25 3.97 -17.95
CA LYS A 65 -6.22 3.03 -17.46
C LYS A 65 -5.36 3.66 -16.35
N SER A 66 -5.98 4.45 -15.49
CA SER A 66 -5.31 5.16 -14.39
C SER A 66 -5.97 4.88 -13.05
N PHE A 67 -5.43 5.47 -11.98
CA PHE A 67 -6.07 5.49 -10.67
C PHE A 67 -6.41 6.93 -10.29
N ARG A 68 -7.54 7.10 -9.60
CA ARG A 68 -8.00 8.40 -9.11
C ARG A 68 -8.19 8.36 -7.61
N TYR A 69 -7.93 9.48 -6.95
CA TYR A 69 -8.35 9.66 -5.56
C TYR A 69 -9.87 9.84 -5.54
N ARG A 70 -10.61 8.91 -4.95
CA ARG A 70 -12.01 9.13 -4.54
C ARG A 70 -12.10 10.02 -3.31
N LEU A 71 -11.10 9.92 -2.45
CA LEU A 71 -10.98 10.68 -1.22
C LEU A 71 -9.49 10.81 -0.86
N ALA A 72 -9.12 11.98 -0.34
CA ALA A 72 -7.85 12.20 0.33
C ALA A 72 -8.10 12.93 1.65
N GLY A 73 -7.51 12.42 2.72
CA GLY A 73 -7.61 13.00 4.05
C GLY A 73 -6.92 14.37 4.14
N SER A 74 -7.24 15.13 5.19
CA SER A 74 -6.78 16.51 5.36
C SER A 74 -5.26 16.62 5.46
N ASN A 75 -4.57 15.71 6.16
CA ASN A 75 -3.11 15.76 6.25
C ASN A 75 -2.45 15.42 4.91
N VAL A 76 -3.07 14.56 4.11
CA VAL A 76 -2.61 14.26 2.76
C VAL A 76 -2.70 15.51 1.88
N CYS A 77 -3.85 16.19 1.89
CA CYS A 77 -4.04 17.43 1.14
C CYS A 77 -3.10 18.55 1.64
N GLU A 78 -2.85 18.62 2.95
CA GLU A 78 -1.91 19.57 3.57
C GLU A 78 -0.46 19.26 3.19
N LEU A 79 -0.05 18.00 3.14
CA LEU A 79 1.27 17.57 2.70
C LEU A 79 1.49 17.91 1.22
N MET A 80 0.46 17.69 0.39
CA MET A 80 0.55 17.89 -1.06
C MET A 80 0.19 19.30 -1.52
N LYS A 81 -0.22 20.18 -0.59
CA LYS A 81 -0.69 21.56 -0.85
C LYS A 81 -1.76 21.65 -1.94
N SER A 82 -2.59 20.63 -2.05
CA SER A 82 -3.61 20.51 -3.09
C SER A 82 -4.75 19.60 -2.65
N ASN A 83 -5.98 19.90 -3.08
CA ASN A 83 -7.09 18.96 -2.94
C ASN A 83 -6.93 17.85 -3.97
N LEU A 84 -6.56 16.66 -3.50
CA LEU A 84 -6.31 15.53 -4.38
C LEU A 84 -7.58 14.81 -4.82
N THR A 85 -8.73 15.03 -4.17
CA THR A 85 -9.98 14.33 -4.50
C THR A 85 -10.37 14.58 -5.96
N GLY A 86 -10.60 13.50 -6.71
CA GLY A 86 -10.92 13.50 -8.13
C GLY A 86 -9.71 13.55 -9.08
N THR A 87 -8.49 13.73 -8.56
CA THR A 87 -7.26 13.86 -9.36
C THR A 87 -6.60 12.50 -9.64
N ASP A 88 -5.70 12.46 -10.63
CA ASP A 88 -4.90 11.27 -10.96
C ASP A 88 -3.86 11.01 -9.87
N VAL A 89 -3.83 9.78 -9.34
CA VAL A 89 -2.90 9.33 -8.30
C VAL A 89 -1.44 9.48 -8.73
N LEU A 90 -1.19 9.32 -10.03
CA LEU A 90 0.15 9.32 -10.61
C LEU A 90 0.58 10.70 -11.11
N ALA A 91 -0.24 11.74 -10.90
CA ALA A 91 0.15 13.11 -11.23
C ALA A 91 1.36 13.57 -10.41
N GLY A 92 2.36 14.15 -11.08
CA GLY A 92 3.57 14.66 -10.44
C GLY A 92 4.64 13.61 -10.11
N TRP A 93 4.47 12.36 -10.54
CA TRP A 93 5.53 11.36 -10.58
C TRP A 93 6.22 11.38 -11.94
N GLU A 94 7.52 11.12 -11.95
CA GLU A 94 8.30 10.89 -13.17
C GLU A 94 7.83 9.61 -13.89
N ASN A 95 8.11 9.51 -15.20
CA ASN A 95 7.54 8.45 -16.05
C ASN A 95 7.87 7.03 -15.56
N PHE A 96 9.11 6.81 -15.11
CA PHE A 96 9.53 5.50 -14.62
C PHE A 96 8.77 5.12 -13.34
N GLU A 97 8.74 6.02 -12.35
CA GLU A 97 8.03 5.83 -11.09
C GLU A 97 6.53 5.64 -11.32
N ARG A 98 5.95 6.42 -12.24
CA ARG A 98 4.56 6.30 -12.66
C ARG A 98 4.23 4.88 -13.14
N ASP A 99 5.05 4.32 -14.02
CA ASP A 99 4.84 2.96 -14.55
C ASP A 99 4.99 1.90 -13.45
N VAL A 100 6.00 2.04 -12.59
CA VAL A 100 6.24 1.10 -11.49
C VAL A 100 5.09 1.12 -10.47
N ILE A 101 4.63 2.31 -10.06
CA ILE A 101 3.53 2.47 -9.10
C ILE A 101 2.22 1.98 -9.72
N SER A 102 1.94 2.36 -10.98
CA SER A 102 0.75 1.90 -11.71
C SER A 102 0.65 0.38 -11.73
N LYS A 103 1.76 -0.30 -12.07
CA LYS A 103 1.82 -1.77 -12.08
C LYS A 103 1.48 -2.37 -10.72
N HIS A 104 2.00 -1.82 -9.63
CA HIS A 104 1.73 -2.32 -8.28
C HIS A 104 0.29 -2.05 -7.82
N LEU A 105 -0.30 -0.90 -8.17
CA LEU A 105 -1.72 -0.63 -7.89
C LEU A 105 -2.63 -1.59 -8.67
N ILE A 106 -2.29 -1.90 -9.93
CA ILE A 106 -3.01 -2.93 -10.71
C ILE A 106 -2.87 -4.30 -10.04
N GLN A 107 -1.66 -4.69 -9.64
CA GLN A 107 -1.43 -5.97 -8.94
C GLN A 107 -2.17 -6.04 -7.60
N THR A 108 -2.33 -4.92 -6.91
CA THR A 108 -3.06 -4.85 -5.64
C THR A 108 -4.51 -5.30 -5.82
N VAL A 109 -5.18 -4.77 -6.85
CA VAL A 109 -6.57 -5.16 -7.14
C VAL A 109 -6.68 -6.51 -7.84
N SER A 110 -5.73 -6.88 -8.71
CA SER A 110 -5.80 -8.16 -9.43
C SER A 110 -5.51 -9.37 -8.55
N ASN A 111 -4.55 -9.25 -7.62
CA ASN A 111 -4.07 -10.37 -6.80
C ASN A 111 -4.61 -10.32 -5.37
N LEU A 112 -5.30 -9.24 -5.00
CA LEU A 112 -5.80 -8.97 -3.65
C LEU A 112 -4.66 -9.00 -2.61
N GLN A 113 -3.51 -8.48 -3.01
CA GLN A 113 -2.30 -8.39 -2.18
C GLN A 113 -1.98 -6.92 -1.92
N PRO A 114 -1.77 -6.50 -0.67
CA PRO A 114 -1.39 -5.13 -0.37
C PRO A 114 -0.12 -4.67 -1.11
N THR A 115 -0.04 -3.36 -1.38
CA THR A 115 1.19 -2.71 -1.85
C THR A 115 1.71 -1.75 -0.80
N LEU A 116 3.04 -1.66 -0.71
CA LEU A 116 3.75 -0.77 0.21
C LEU A 116 4.91 -0.13 -0.53
N PHE A 117 4.97 1.18 -0.55
CA PHE A 117 6.09 1.90 -1.12
C PHE A 117 6.52 3.08 -0.26
N ARG A 118 7.76 3.51 -0.47
CA ARG A 118 8.35 4.67 0.19
C ARG A 118 8.84 5.64 -0.86
N ALA A 119 8.68 6.91 -0.56
CA ALA A 119 9.12 7.97 -1.43
C ALA A 119 9.86 9.04 -0.64
N ARG A 120 10.77 9.71 -1.32
CA ARG A 120 11.32 10.99 -0.88
C ARG A 120 10.55 12.09 -1.57
N LEU A 121 9.91 12.94 -0.77
CA LEU A 121 9.21 14.12 -1.21
C LEU A 121 10.14 15.32 -1.00
N THR A 122 10.38 16.10 -2.06
CA THR A 122 11.24 17.29 -2.00
C THR A 122 10.40 18.53 -2.21
N THR A 123 10.56 19.51 -1.32
CA THR A 123 9.88 20.80 -1.40
C THR A 123 10.56 21.76 -2.38
N ASP A 124 9.86 22.83 -2.76
CA ASP A 124 10.41 24.01 -3.43
C ASP A 124 11.61 24.65 -2.70
N THR A 125 11.62 24.58 -1.38
CA THR A 125 12.74 25.01 -0.51
C THR A 125 13.83 23.96 -0.31
N ARG A 126 13.79 22.85 -1.07
CA ARG A 126 14.73 21.71 -1.02
C ARG A 126 14.74 20.92 0.30
N GLN A 127 13.74 21.09 1.14
CA GLN A 127 13.54 20.20 2.29
C GLN A 127 13.08 18.82 1.79
N GLN A 128 13.56 17.78 2.45
CA GLN A 128 13.24 16.39 2.10
C GLN A 128 12.47 15.73 3.22
N VAL A 129 11.35 15.09 2.86
CA VAL A 129 10.56 14.27 3.77
C VAL A 129 10.35 12.90 3.17
N ALA A 130 10.77 11.87 3.90
CA ALA A 130 10.40 10.50 3.55
C ALA A 130 8.94 10.27 3.92
N ALA A 131 8.19 9.59 3.05
CA ALA A 131 6.83 9.15 3.32
C ALA A 131 6.66 7.68 2.95
N GLU A 132 5.85 6.97 3.73
CA GLU A 132 5.43 5.61 3.46
C GLU A 132 3.97 5.60 3.00
N PHE A 133 3.72 4.86 1.94
CA PHE A 133 2.43 4.73 1.29
C PHE A 133 2.04 3.26 1.34
N ILE A 134 0.84 2.98 1.81
CA ILE A 134 0.28 1.63 1.82
C ILE A 134 -1.06 1.65 1.10
N GLY A 135 -1.31 0.62 0.28
CA GLY A 135 -2.56 0.42 -0.44
C GLY A 135 -3.09 -0.99 -0.17
N LEU A 136 -4.33 -1.07 0.31
CA LEU A 136 -4.99 -2.29 0.76
C LEU A 136 -6.25 -2.51 -0.08
N PRO A 137 -6.42 -3.67 -0.71
CA PRO A 137 -7.59 -3.92 -1.54
C PRO A 137 -8.83 -4.09 -0.66
N ILE A 138 -9.94 -3.48 -1.08
CA ILE A 138 -11.26 -3.67 -0.45
C ILE A 138 -12.31 -3.89 -1.53
N ARG A 139 -13.35 -4.64 -1.19
CA ARG A 139 -14.46 -4.95 -2.11
C ARG A 139 -15.69 -4.11 -1.81
N MET A 140 -16.31 -3.53 -2.84
CA MET A 140 -17.62 -2.89 -2.67
C MET A 140 -18.71 -3.96 -2.49
N ARG A 141 -19.61 -3.81 -1.51
CA ARG A 141 -20.69 -4.79 -1.30
C ARG A 141 -21.57 -4.92 -2.54
N GLY A 142 -21.93 -6.17 -2.85
CA GLY A 142 -22.82 -6.50 -3.97
C GLY A 142 -22.22 -6.21 -5.35
N SER A 143 -20.89 -6.01 -5.42
CA SER A 143 -20.19 -5.70 -6.67
C SER A 143 -18.86 -6.46 -6.75
N GLU A 144 -18.44 -6.78 -7.96
CA GLU A 144 -17.06 -7.22 -8.25
C GLU A 144 -16.07 -6.05 -8.28
N ARG A 145 -16.54 -4.82 -8.02
CA ARG A 145 -15.71 -3.63 -8.00
C ARG A 145 -14.79 -3.62 -6.78
N LEU A 146 -13.51 -3.46 -7.05
CA LEU A 146 -12.45 -3.31 -6.06
C LEU A 146 -12.01 -1.86 -5.97
N GLU A 147 -11.70 -1.43 -4.76
CA GLU A 147 -11.05 -0.16 -4.45
C GLU A 147 -9.79 -0.43 -3.65
N ILE A 148 -8.94 0.59 -3.52
CA ILE A 148 -7.77 0.55 -2.66
C ILE A 148 -8.01 1.56 -1.56
N ILE A 149 -8.13 1.09 -0.32
CA ILE A 149 -7.99 1.98 0.83
C ILE A 149 -6.51 2.07 1.19
N GLY A 150 -6.00 3.27 1.39
CA GLY A 150 -4.59 3.47 1.64
C GLY A 150 -4.33 4.57 2.62
N GLY A 151 -3.05 4.81 2.87
CA GLY A 151 -2.60 5.96 3.65
C GLY A 151 -1.27 6.48 3.14
N MET A 152 -1.06 7.77 3.34
CA MET A 152 0.17 8.49 3.01
C MET A 152 0.74 9.06 4.29
N PHE A 153 1.81 8.46 4.78
CA PHE A 153 2.33 8.72 6.11
C PHE A 153 3.75 9.28 6.06
N PRO A 154 3.95 10.59 6.26
CA PRO A 154 5.28 11.17 6.31
C PRO A 154 5.99 10.82 7.64
N PHE A 155 7.27 10.46 7.57
CA PHE A 155 8.10 10.17 8.77
C PHE A 155 8.44 11.43 9.59
N ARG A 156 7.99 12.60 9.12
CA ARG A 156 7.99 13.87 9.83
C ARG A 156 6.59 14.48 9.71
N PRO A 157 6.06 15.16 10.75
CA PRO A 157 4.72 15.75 10.66
C PRO A 157 4.56 16.69 9.46
N ALA A 158 3.42 16.65 8.78
CA ALA A 158 3.17 17.50 7.61
C ALA A 158 3.30 19.01 7.94
N LEU A 159 2.86 19.44 9.13
CA LEU A 159 3.03 20.83 9.58
C LEU A 159 4.50 21.26 9.69
N ALA A 160 5.43 20.32 9.92
CA ALA A 160 6.86 20.64 10.00
C ALA A 160 7.45 21.05 8.64
N ILE A 161 6.74 20.78 7.54
CA ILE A 161 7.09 21.18 6.17
C ILE A 161 6.63 22.63 5.88
N GLY A 162 5.80 23.20 6.76
CA GLY A 162 5.27 24.56 6.62
C GLY A 162 4.39 24.72 5.37
N HIS A 163 4.50 25.86 4.71
CA HIS A 163 3.74 26.19 3.49
C HIS A 163 4.43 25.74 2.20
N ASN A 164 5.51 24.97 2.29
CA ASN A 164 6.34 24.60 1.15
C ASN A 164 5.65 23.53 0.27
N ALA A 165 5.66 23.73 -1.05
CA ALA A 165 5.02 22.82 -1.99
C ALA A 165 5.93 21.64 -2.35
N ILE A 166 5.37 20.43 -2.49
CA ILE A 166 6.12 19.25 -2.97
C ILE A 166 6.29 19.36 -4.50
N VAL A 167 7.52 19.60 -4.93
CA VAL A 167 7.89 19.78 -6.35
C VAL A 167 8.49 18.53 -6.98
N SER A 168 9.01 17.59 -6.19
CA SER A 168 9.60 16.35 -6.69
C SER A 168 9.27 15.16 -5.78
N ARG A 169 9.10 13.99 -6.41
CA ARG A 169 8.76 12.71 -5.79
C ARG A 169 9.69 11.66 -6.35
N GLU A 170 10.44 11.01 -5.49
CA GLU A 170 11.39 9.96 -5.87
C GLU A 170 10.99 8.66 -5.17
N LEU A 171 10.79 7.60 -5.95
CA LEU A 171 10.44 6.29 -5.42
C LEU A 171 11.69 5.61 -4.84
N LEU A 172 11.71 5.40 -3.52
CA LEU A 172 12.85 4.77 -2.84
C LEU A 172 12.76 3.25 -2.81
N ALA A 173 11.54 2.72 -2.63
CA ALA A 173 11.28 1.30 -2.58
C ALA A 173 9.79 1.04 -2.82
N ILE A 174 9.46 -0.07 -3.47
CA ILE A 174 8.08 -0.54 -3.64
C ILE A 174 8.05 -2.06 -3.61
N ARG A 175 6.98 -2.63 -3.04
CA ARG A 175 6.78 -4.07 -2.96
C ARG A 175 5.31 -4.41 -2.71
N SER A 176 4.94 -5.63 -3.07
CA SER A 176 3.73 -6.26 -2.53
C SER A 176 4.01 -6.85 -1.15
N VAL A 177 3.08 -6.69 -0.22
CA VAL A 177 3.10 -7.40 1.06
C VAL A 177 2.26 -8.66 0.87
N TRP A 178 2.88 -9.84 1.01
CA TRP A 178 2.20 -11.09 0.75
C TRP A 178 1.37 -11.51 1.97
N THR A 179 0.10 -11.84 1.74
CA THR A 179 -0.82 -12.28 2.77
C THR A 179 -1.48 -13.59 2.36
N GLU A 180 -1.51 -14.55 3.29
CA GLU A 180 -2.17 -15.82 3.09
C GLU A 180 -3.69 -15.66 3.25
N TYR A 181 -4.43 -16.32 2.37
CA TYR A 181 -5.88 -16.50 2.49
C TYR A 181 -6.27 -17.84 1.88
N LYS A 182 -7.35 -18.45 2.38
CA LYS A 182 -7.84 -19.73 1.84
C LYS A 182 -8.45 -19.48 0.47
N ASN A 183 -7.79 -19.96 -0.58
CA ASN A 183 -8.37 -19.99 -1.92
C ASN A 183 -9.56 -20.96 -1.94
N VAL A 184 -10.78 -20.45 -1.83
CA VAL A 184 -11.97 -21.19 -2.24
C VAL A 184 -12.03 -21.09 -3.77
N THR A 185 -11.39 -22.06 -4.44
CA THR A 185 -11.43 -22.32 -5.91
C THR A 185 -10.40 -21.58 -6.76
N THR A 186 -9.22 -22.18 -6.94
CA THR A 186 -8.70 -22.70 -8.23
C THR A 186 -7.25 -23.16 -8.01
N GLY A 187 -6.93 -24.36 -8.51
CA GLY A 187 -5.60 -24.98 -8.40
C GLY A 187 -4.54 -24.28 -9.24
N ILE A 188 -4.14 -23.07 -8.85
CA ILE A 188 -2.92 -22.44 -9.31
C ILE A 188 -1.84 -22.70 -8.24
N PRO A 189 -0.70 -23.32 -8.57
CA PRO A 189 0.35 -23.58 -7.60
C PRO A 189 0.86 -22.25 -7.04
N VAL A 190 0.82 -22.10 -5.72
CA VAL A 190 1.60 -21.07 -5.01
C VAL A 190 3.06 -21.29 -5.40
N PRO A 191 3.81 -20.27 -5.86
CA PRO A 191 5.24 -20.43 -6.13
C PRO A 191 5.93 -20.80 -4.81
N THR A 192 6.28 -22.06 -4.66
CA THR A 192 7.15 -22.54 -3.57
C THR A 192 8.44 -21.74 -3.61
N GLU A 193 8.80 -21.11 -2.48
CA GLU A 193 10.10 -20.49 -2.27
C GLU A 193 11.19 -21.45 -2.74
N ARG A 194 11.93 -21.05 -3.78
CA ARG A 194 13.12 -21.79 -4.21
C ARG A 194 14.16 -21.63 -3.10
N ARG A 195 14.26 -22.61 -2.20
CA ARG A 195 15.43 -22.76 -1.34
C ARG A 195 16.67 -22.86 -2.23
N PHE A 196 17.46 -21.80 -2.26
CA PHE A 196 18.80 -21.85 -2.85
C PHE A 196 19.62 -22.83 -2.02
N LYS A 197 19.95 -23.99 -2.62
CA LYS A 197 20.94 -24.90 -2.07
C LYS A 197 22.30 -24.43 -2.58
N VAL A 198 23.10 -23.83 -1.70
CA VAL A 198 24.51 -23.55 -1.99
C VAL A 198 25.23 -24.89 -2.14
N ILE A 199 25.74 -25.18 -3.33
CA ILE A 199 26.59 -26.34 -3.58
C ILE A 199 28.03 -25.88 -3.32
N HIS A 200 28.64 -26.35 -2.25
CA HIS A 200 30.09 -26.18 -2.07
C HIS A 200 30.81 -27.13 -3.04
N GLY A 201 31.24 -26.58 -4.18
CA GLY A 201 32.12 -27.26 -5.11
C GLY A 201 33.52 -27.38 -4.50
N GLY A 202 33.80 -28.51 -3.86
CA GLY A 202 35.15 -28.92 -3.51
C GLY A 202 35.82 -29.56 -4.72
N LEU A 203 36.79 -28.87 -5.31
CA LEU A 203 37.80 -29.49 -6.18
C LEU A 203 38.66 -30.41 -5.32
N SER A 204 38.50 -31.72 -5.48
CA SER A 204 39.54 -32.68 -5.07
C SER A 204 40.52 -32.81 -6.22
N ALA A 205 41.79 -32.57 -5.90
CA ALA A 205 42.95 -32.71 -6.76
C ALA A 205 43.18 -34.16 -7.22
#